data_AF-A0A7V8NP15-F1
#
_entry.id   AF-A0A7V8NP15-F1
#
_cell.length_a   1.000
_cell.length_b   1.000
_cell.length_c   1.000
_cell.angle_alpha   90.00
_cell.angle_beta   90.00
_cell.angle_gamma   90.00
#
_symmetry.space_group_name_H-M   'P 1'
#
loop_
_entity.id
_entity.type
_entity.pdbx_description
1 polymer ?
#
loop_
_entity_poly.entity_id
_entity_poly.type
_entity_poly.pdbx_seq_one_letter_code
_entity_poly.pdbx_strand_id
1 'polypeptide(L)' 'NGATICMVTHDQRYANFAERTIHLFDGRIVEETQEAEVGA' A
#
# COMPACT_ATOMS: atom_id res chain seq x y z
N ASN A 1 -2.73 -17.58 12.92
CA ASN A 1 -3.91 -16.82 12.43
C ASN A 1 -3.40 -15.53 11.83
N GLY A 2 -3.20 -15.49 10.51
CA GLY A 2 -2.87 -14.25 9.81
C GLY A 2 -4.11 -13.38 9.63
N ALA A 3 -3.93 -12.07 9.54
CA ALA A 3 -4.98 -11.11 9.23
C ALA A 3 -4.49 -10.19 8.10
N THR A 4 -5.37 -9.87 7.15
CA THR A 4 -5.11 -8.84 6.14
C THR A 4 -5.51 -7.50 6.71
N ILE A 5 -4.61 -6.52 6.66
CA ILE A 5 -4.86 -5.16 7.13
C ILE A 5 -4.91 -4.23 5.92
N CYS A 6 -5.93 -3.39 5.86
CA CYS A 6 -6.02 -2.29 4.91
C CYS A 6 -6.00 -0.98 5.68
N MET A 7 -5.13 -0.05 5.29
CA MET A 7 -5.05 1.29 5.87
C MET A 7 -5.32 2.34 4.78
N VAL A 8 -5.98 3.42 5.17
CA VAL A 8 -6.16 4.60 4.32
C VAL A 8 -5.53 5.78 5.02
N THR A 9 -4.59 6.44 4.33
CA THR A 9 -3.86 7.59 4.85
C THR A 9 -3.66 8.61 3.73
N HIS A 10 -3.71 9.89 4.07
CA HIS A 10 -3.29 10.98 3.18
C HIS A 10 -1.82 11.38 3.41
N ASP A 11 -1.21 10.91 4.50
CA ASP A 11 0.20 11.18 4.81
C ASP A 11 1.06 10.03 4.27
N GLN A 12 1.88 10.36 3.27
CA GLN A 12 2.75 9.41 2.55
C GLN A 12 3.75 8.71 3.46
N ARG A 13 4.11 9.29 4.62
CA ARG A 13 5.02 8.65 5.58
C ARG A 13 4.49 7.32 6.10
N TYR A 14 3.17 7.18 6.19
CA TYR A 14 2.55 5.93 6.65
C TYR A 14 2.36 4.90 5.53
N ALA A 15 2.38 5.32 4.26
CA ALA A 15 2.25 4.40 3.13
C ALA A 15 3.42 3.40 3.08
N ASN A 16 4.61 3.82 3.53
CA ASN A 16 5.81 2.99 3.60
C ASN A 16 5.73 1.83 4.62
N PHE A 17 4.68 1.76 5.45
CA PHE A 17 4.43 0.59 6.31
C PHE A 17 3.65 -0.53 5.60
N ALA A 18 3.10 -0.25 4.42
CA ALA A 18 2.32 -1.22 3.67
C ALA A 18 3.19 -1.95 2.65
N GLU A 19 3.09 -3.28 2.61
CA GLU A 19 3.70 -4.13 1.58
C GLU A 19 3.22 -3.76 0.15
N ARG A 20 1.99 -3.23 0.07
CA ARG A 20 1.36 -2.76 -1.15
C ARG A 20 0.72 -1.39 -0.91
N THR A 21 1.13 -0.42 -1.71
CA THR A 21 0.58 0.94 -1.72
C THR A 21 -0.21 1.18 -3.00
N ILE A 22 -1.42 1.74 -2.86
CA ILE A 22 -2.29 2.12 -3.98
C ILE A 22 -2.58 3.62 -3.86
N HIS A 23 -2.27 4.39 -4.91
CA HIS A 23 -2.69 5.78 -5.01
C HIS A 23 -4.00 5.89 -5.77
N LEU A 24 -5.03 6.40 -5.10
CA LEU A 24 -6.36 6.64 -5.67
C LEU A 24 -6.55 8.13 -5.93
N PHE A 25 -6.97 8.46 -7.14
CA PHE A 25 -7.37 9.82 -7.52
C PHE A 25 -8.71 9.76 -8.24
N ASP A 26 -9.70 10.50 -7.72
CA ASP A 26 -11.06 10.59 -8.27
C ASP A 26 -11.70 9.22 -8.58
N GLY A 27 -11.60 8.29 -7.62
CA GLY A 27 -12.16 6.94 -7.75
C GLY A 27 -11.40 6.02 -8.72
N ARG A 28 -10.23 6.43 -9.22
CA ARG A 28 -9.39 5.63 -10.11
C ARG A 28 -8.02 5.38 -9.50
N ILE A 29 -7.51 4.17 -9.69
CA ILE A 29 -6.14 3.83 -9.34
C ILE A 29 -5.22 4.50 -10.36
N VAL A 30 -4.33 5.36 -9.90
CA VAL A 30 -3.37 6.07 -10.75
C VAL A 30 -1.95 5.53 -10.61
N GLU A 31 -1.65 4.87 -9.50
CA GLU A 31 -0.36 4.22 -9.26
C GLU A 31 -0.52 3.06 -8.28
N GLU A 32 0.31 2.04 -8.47
CA GLU A 32 0.42 0.90 -7.57
C GLU A 32 1.90 0.56 -7.38
N THR A 33 2.32 0.41 -6.13
CA THR A 33 3.67 -0.02 -5.77
C THR A 33 3.57 -1.23 -4.86
N GLN A 34 4.33 -2.26 -5.19
CA GLN A 34 4.48 -3.46 -4.38
C GLN A 34 5.97 -3.64 -4.09
N GLU A 35 6.34 -3.73 -2.82
CA GLU A 35 7.71 -4.12 -2.48
C GLU A 35 7.90 -5.57 -2.93
N ALA A 36 8.92 -5.83 -3.77
CA ALA A 36 9.27 -7.19 -4.12
C ALA A 36 9.81 -7.88 -2.87
N GLU A 37 9.19 -8.99 -2.46
CA GLU A 37 9.76 -9.85 -1.44
C GLU A 37 11.16 -10.29 -1.92
N VAL A 38 12.22 -9.75 -1.29
CA VAL A 38 13.54 -10.38 -1.38
C VAL A 38 13.41 -11.65 -0.55
N GLY A 39 13.15 -12.75 -1.25
CA GLY A 39 12.96 -14.06 -0.64
C GLY A 39 14.07 -14.37 0.36
N ALA A 40 13.65 -14.76 1.56
CA ALA A 40 14.49 -15.43 2.54
C ALA A 40 14.81 -16.87 2.11
#